data_AF-A0AAN5D304-F1
#
_entry.id   AF-A0AAN5D304-F1
#
_cell.length_a   1.000
_cell.length_b   1.000
_cell.length_c   1.000
_cell.angle_alpha   90.00
_cell.angle_beta   90.00
_cell.angle_gamma   90.00
#
_symmetry.space_group_name_H-M   'P 1'
#
loop_
_entity.id
_entity.type
_entity.pdbx_description
1 polymer ?
#
loop_
_entity_poly.entity_id
_entity_poly.type
_entity_poly.pdbx_seq_one_letter_code
_entity_poly.pdbx_strand_id
1 'polypeptide(L)'
;IYPSYSAITDANAANLLKLADRFQIMSIVDDIEQFLVDWSYISIIDRLCLSDQYRLVDLQEHCLNEFETFKDIKKIKDTESYKNLSDKAKAAIMDRTLNLE
;
A
#
# COMPACT_ATOMS: atom_id res chain seq x y z
N ILE A 1 13.46 -23.33 17.07
CA ILE A 1 12.49 -23.39 15.95
C ILE A 1 11.42 -22.36 16.26
N TYR A 2 11.28 -21.30 15.45
CA TYR A 2 10.11 -20.44 15.58
C TYR A 2 9.62 -20.04 14.19
N PRO A 3 8.78 -20.87 13.55
CA PRO A 3 8.00 -20.45 12.42
C PRO A 3 6.63 -20.11 12.99
N SER A 4 6.48 -18.96 13.65
CA SER A 4 5.13 -18.42 13.78
C SER A 4 4.77 -17.84 12.43
N TYR A 5 4.32 -18.71 11.52
CA TYR A 5 3.37 -18.34 10.49
C TYR A 5 2.09 -17.90 11.20
N SER A 6 2.14 -16.75 11.85
CA SER A 6 0.93 -16.03 12.24
C SER A 6 0.33 -15.60 10.92
N ALA A 7 -0.78 -16.23 10.52
CA ALA A 7 -1.42 -15.93 9.24
C ALA A 7 -1.59 -14.42 9.11
N ILE A 8 -0.82 -13.81 8.20
CA ILE A 8 -0.97 -12.40 7.89
C ILE A 8 -2.38 -12.28 7.34
N THR A 9 -3.18 -11.49 8.03
CA THR A 9 -4.59 -11.25 7.70
C THR A 9 -4.72 -9.75 7.54
N ASP A 10 -5.60 -9.26 6.68
CA ASP A 10 -5.75 -7.82 6.39
C ASP A 10 -5.86 -6.96 7.67
N ALA A 11 -6.58 -7.44 8.69
CA ALA A 11 -6.71 -6.76 9.99
C ALA A 11 -5.43 -6.79 10.85
N ASN A 12 -4.64 -7.87 10.76
CA ASN A 12 -3.38 -8.01 11.49
C ASN A 12 -2.20 -7.39 10.75
N ALA A 13 -2.29 -7.26 9.42
CA ALA A 13 -1.23 -6.71 8.58
C ALA A 13 -0.85 -5.31 9.06
N ALA A 14 -1.82 -4.41 9.29
CA ALA A 14 -1.56 -3.07 9.80
C ALA A 14 -0.86 -3.07 11.18
N ASN A 15 -1.31 -3.95 12.10
CA ASN A 15 -0.71 -4.05 13.44
C ASN A 15 0.70 -4.64 13.38
N LEU A 16 0.91 -5.67 12.56
CA LEU A 16 2.21 -6.29 12.35
C LEU A 16 3.17 -5.33 11.67
N LEU A 17 2.71 -4.54 10.69
CA LEU A 17 3.55 -3.53 10.05
C LEU A 17 3.97 -2.45 11.03
N LYS A 18 3.06 -2.00 11.91
CA LYS A 18 3.39 -1.06 13.00
C LYS A 18 4.42 -1.63 13.97
N LEU A 19 4.36 -2.92 14.27
CA LEU A 19 5.35 -3.59 15.10
C LEU A 19 6.67 -3.74 14.33
N ALA A 20 6.62 -4.16 13.08
CA ALA A 20 7.79 -4.36 12.23
C ALA A 20 8.55 -3.04 12.03
N ASP A 21 7.86 -1.93 11.81
CA ASP A 21 8.44 -0.58 11.76
C ASP A 21 9.07 -0.19 13.11
N ARG A 22 8.34 -0.40 14.23
CA ARG A 22 8.83 -0.09 15.58
C ARG A 22 10.08 -0.88 15.97
N PHE A 23 10.14 -2.15 15.58
CA PHE A 23 11.25 -3.07 15.89
C PHE A 23 12.29 -3.16 14.74
N GLN A 24 12.08 -2.44 13.64
CA GLN A 24 12.88 -2.47 12.41
C GLN A 24 13.14 -3.90 11.89
N ILE A 25 12.12 -4.75 11.93
CA ILE A 25 12.20 -6.14 11.48
C ILE A 25 11.84 -6.21 10.00
N MET A 26 12.84 -6.01 9.14
CA MET A 26 12.67 -6.01 7.67
C MET A 26 12.00 -7.28 7.15
N SER A 27 12.35 -8.46 7.67
CA SER A 27 11.74 -9.72 7.20
C SER A 27 10.21 -9.75 7.32
N ILE A 28 9.65 -9.15 8.37
CA ILE A 28 8.19 -9.09 8.55
C ILE A 28 7.58 -8.05 7.60
N VAL A 29 8.29 -6.96 7.34
CA VAL A 29 7.86 -5.93 6.39
C VAL A 29 7.75 -6.56 5.00
N ASP A 30 8.78 -7.27 4.55
CA ASP A 30 8.84 -7.94 3.25
C ASP A 30 7.72 -8.99 3.12
N ASP A 31 7.51 -9.82 4.15
CA ASP A 31 6.45 -10.84 4.16
C ASP A 31 5.05 -10.20 4.03
N ILE A 32 4.80 -9.07 4.70
CA ILE A 32 3.51 -8.38 4.62
C ILE A 32 3.36 -7.63 3.30
N GLU A 33 4.44 -7.04 2.78
CA GLU A 33 4.44 -6.37 1.49
C GLU A 33 4.05 -7.37 0.39
N GLN A 34 4.68 -8.55 0.36
CA GLN A 34 4.29 -9.63 -0.55
C GLN A 34 2.84 -10.09 -0.34
N PHE A 35 2.41 -10.24 0.91
CA PHE A 35 1.01 -10.61 1.19
C PHE A 35 0.01 -9.57 0.69
N LEU A 36 0.31 -8.27 0.84
CA LEU A 36 -0.53 -7.17 0.38
C LEU A 36 -0.58 -7.09 -1.15
N VAL A 37 0.51 -7.47 -1.84
CA VAL A 37 0.54 -7.58 -3.30
C VAL A 37 -0.28 -8.79 -3.78
N ASP A 38 -0.01 -9.98 -3.25
CA ASP A 38 -0.51 -11.24 -3.83
C ASP A 38 -1.91 -11.65 -3.35
N TRP A 39 -2.27 -11.42 -2.08
CA TRP A 39 -3.41 -12.09 -1.42
C TRP A 39 -4.42 -11.17 -0.77
N SER A 40 -4.21 -9.85 -0.81
CA SER A 40 -5.11 -8.95 -0.09
C SER A 40 -6.45 -8.78 -0.82
N TYR A 41 -7.54 -8.71 -0.04
CA TYR A 41 -8.86 -8.30 -0.52
C TYR A 41 -9.10 -6.79 -0.33
N ILE A 42 -8.10 -6.09 0.22
CA ILE A 42 -8.13 -4.65 0.48
C ILE A 42 -8.15 -3.90 -0.87
N SER A 43 -8.88 -2.78 -0.92
CA SER A 43 -8.90 -1.89 -2.09
C SER A 43 -7.49 -1.34 -2.38
N ILE A 44 -7.15 -1.16 -3.65
CA ILE A 44 -5.86 -0.61 -4.10
C ILE A 44 -5.54 0.70 -3.38
N ILE A 45 -6.55 1.53 -3.10
CA ILE A 45 -6.35 2.80 -2.39
C ILE A 45 -5.96 2.63 -0.94
N ASP A 46 -6.55 1.67 -0.24
CA ASP A 46 -6.23 1.43 1.15
C ASP A 46 -4.83 0.78 1.26
N ARG A 47 -4.44 -0.07 0.28
CA ARG A 47 -3.06 -0.56 0.15
C ARG A 47 -2.09 0.58 -0.13
N LEU A 48 -2.44 1.51 -1.01
CA LEU A 48 -1.62 2.69 -1.28
C LEU A 48 -1.47 3.57 -0.02
N CYS A 49 -2.53 3.75 0.75
CA CYS A 49 -2.50 4.49 2.01
C CYS A 49 -1.56 3.81 3.03
N LEU A 50 -1.61 2.48 3.15
CA LEU A 50 -0.67 1.72 3.98
C LEU A 50 0.77 1.87 3.45
N SER A 51 0.98 1.77 2.14
CA SER A 51 2.31 1.94 1.53
C SER A 51 2.90 3.31 1.81
N ASP A 52 2.09 4.38 1.76
CA ASP A 52 2.52 5.75 2.04
C ASP A 52 2.82 5.94 3.54
N GLN A 53 2.00 5.37 4.42
CA GLN A 53 2.17 5.48 5.87
C GLN A 53 3.46 4.80 6.35
N TYR A 54 3.81 3.66 5.76
CA TYR A 54 4.94 2.85 6.20
C TYR A 54 6.11 2.79 5.21
N ARG A 55 6.04 3.57 4.13
CA ARG A 55 7.06 3.68 3.08
C ARG A 55 7.43 2.35 2.43
N LEU A 56 6.40 1.55 2.11
CA LEU A 56 6.52 0.31 1.35
C LEU A 56 6.66 0.65 -0.14
N VAL A 57 7.89 0.61 -0.66
CA VAL A 57 8.19 1.09 -2.02
C VAL A 57 7.62 0.14 -3.07
N ASP A 58 7.76 -1.17 -2.88
CA ASP A 58 7.33 -2.16 -3.87
C ASP A 58 5.80 -2.21 -3.95
N LEU A 59 5.12 -2.13 -2.80
CA LEU A 59 3.65 -2.01 -2.77
C LEU A 59 3.18 -0.71 -3.43
N GLN A 60 3.87 0.41 -3.19
CA GLN A 60 3.51 1.69 -3.78
C GLN A 60 3.67 1.65 -5.31
N GLU A 61 4.77 1.10 -5.82
CA GLU A 61 4.97 0.90 -7.26
C GLU A 61 3.93 -0.06 -7.84
N HIS A 62 3.62 -1.15 -7.15
CA HIS A 62 2.60 -2.09 -7.61
C HIS A 62 1.22 -1.44 -7.71
N CYS A 63 0.79 -0.70 -6.68
CA CYS A 63 -0.46 0.05 -6.73
C CYS A 63 -0.46 1.09 -7.86
N LEU A 64 0.65 1.82 -8.06
CA LEU A 64 0.78 2.80 -9.14
C LEU A 64 0.76 2.17 -10.53
N ASN A 65 1.34 0.99 -10.70
CA ASN A 65 1.28 0.23 -11.95
C ASN A 65 -0.12 -0.34 -12.21
N GLU A 66 -0.87 -0.70 -11.15
CA GLU A 66 -2.26 -1.10 -11.26
C GLU A 66 -3.17 0.07 -11.70
N PHE A 67 -2.78 1.31 -11.37
CA PHE A 67 -3.41 2.53 -11.87
C PHE A 67 -2.96 2.87 -13.30
N GLU A 68 -3.25 1.98 -14.25
CA GLU A 68 -2.89 2.17 -15.66
C GLU A 68 -3.83 3.14 -16.40
N THR A 69 -5.06 3.32 -15.91
CA THR A 69 -6.10 4.08 -16.62
C THR A 69 -6.55 5.31 -15.86
N PHE A 70 -6.68 6.44 -16.57
CA PHE A 70 -7.20 7.71 -16.05
C PHE A 70 -8.55 7.59 -15.33
N LYS A 71 -9.40 6.62 -15.73
CA LYS A 71 -10.67 6.32 -15.06
C LYS A 71 -10.48 5.84 -13.63
N ASP A 72 -9.48 5.01 -13.37
CA ASP A 72 -9.24 4.49 -12.03
C ASP A 72 -8.65 5.57 -11.15
N ILE A 73 -7.75 6.40 -11.69
CA ILE A 73 -7.24 7.58 -10.99
C ILE A 73 -8.35 8.60 -10.68
N LYS A 74 -9.33 8.75 -11.57
CA LYS A 74 -10.49 9.61 -11.31
C LYS A 74 -11.41 9.04 -10.22
N LYS A 75 -11.70 7.74 -10.25
CA LYS A 75 -12.49 7.07 -9.19
C LYS A 75 -11.87 7.23 -7.81
N ILE A 76 -10.55 7.08 -7.72
CA ILE A 76 -9.87 7.20 -6.43
C ILE A 76 -9.88 8.64 -5.92
N LYS A 77 -9.75 9.63 -6.80
CA LYS A 77 -9.83 11.05 -6.44
C LYS A 77 -11.17 11.42 -5.80
N ASP A 78 -12.24 10.72 -6.19
CA ASP A 78 -13.58 10.88 -5.63
C ASP A 78 -13.80 10.11 -4.31
N THR A 79 -12.87 9.25 -3.89
CA THR A 79 -12.99 8.43 -2.68
C THR A 79 -12.44 9.16 -1.45
N GLU A 80 -13.08 9.02 -0.28
CA GLU A 80 -12.60 9.64 0.97
C GLU A 80 -11.18 9.20 1.38
N SER A 81 -10.80 7.96 1.07
CA SER A 81 -9.45 7.47 1.33
C SER A 81 -8.36 8.26 0.58
N TYR A 82 -8.66 8.90 -0.56
CA TYR A 82 -7.72 9.81 -1.25
C TYR A 82 -7.49 11.11 -0.48
N LYS A 83 -8.47 11.59 0.29
CA LYS A 83 -8.26 12.76 1.17
C LYS A 83 -7.26 12.45 2.28
N ASN A 84 -7.29 11.22 2.79
CA ASN A 84 -6.40 10.75 3.87
C ASN A 84 -4.97 10.44 3.43
N LEU A 85 -4.69 10.35 2.12
CA LEU A 85 -3.33 10.18 1.62
C LEU A 85 -2.45 11.40 1.88
N SER A 86 -1.15 11.19 2.13
CA SER A 86 -0.21 12.30 2.31
C SER A 86 0.02 13.06 1.01
N ASP A 87 0.54 14.28 1.15
CA ASP A 87 0.85 15.14 0.00
C ASP A 87 1.86 14.48 -0.96
N LYS A 88 2.75 13.61 -0.45
CA LYS A 88 3.71 12.88 -1.29
C LYS A 88 3.03 11.87 -2.19
N ALA A 89 2.13 11.05 -1.66
CA ALA A 89 1.44 10.06 -2.47
C ALA A 89 0.43 10.70 -3.43
N LYS A 90 -0.21 11.81 -3.04
CA LYS A 90 -1.02 12.63 -3.96
C LYS A 90 -0.18 13.18 -5.12
N ALA A 91 1.02 13.68 -4.84
CA ALA A 91 1.96 14.12 -5.86
C ALA A 91 2.38 12.96 -6.79
N ALA A 92 2.66 11.77 -6.24
CA ALA A 92 3.03 10.60 -7.04
C ALA A 92 1.90 10.15 -7.97
N ILE A 93 0.64 10.15 -7.50
CA ILE A 93 -0.53 9.87 -8.36
C ILE A 93 -0.67 10.95 -9.44
N MET A 94 -0.55 12.23 -9.08
CA MET A 94 -0.65 13.32 -10.06
C MET A 94 0.45 13.24 -11.12
N ASP A 95 1.68 12.96 -10.73
CA ASP A 95 2.79 12.76 -11.67
C ASP A 95 2.49 11.60 -12.61
N ARG A 96 1.92 10.50 -12.10
CA ARG A 96 1.49 9.38 -12.95
C ARG A 96 0.34 9.75 -13.89
N THR A 97 -0.64 10.53 -13.45
CA THR A 97 -1.72 11.01 -14.34
C THR A 97 -1.19 11.83 -15.50
N LEU A 98 -0.23 12.72 -15.24
CA LEU A 98 0.35 13.58 -16.26
C LEU A 98 1.20 12.79 -17.27
N ASN A 99 1.81 11.68 -16.85
CA ASN A 99 2.54 10.78 -17.75
C ASN A 99 1.61 9.89 -18.61
N LEU A 100 0.33 9.78 -18.24
CA LEU A 100 -0.69 9.00 -18.97
C LEU A 100 -1.55 9.87 -19.91
N GLU A 101 -1.41 11.19 -19.86
CA GLU A 101 -2.12 12.18 -20.69
C GLU A 101 -1.34 12.53 -21.96
#